data_AF-A0A7J6NW86-F1
#
_entry.id   AF-A0A7J6NW86-F1
#
_cell.length_a   1.000
_cell.length_b   1.000
_cell.length_c   1.000
_cell.angle_alpha   90.00
_cell.angle_beta   90.00
_cell.angle_gamma   90.00
#
_symmetry.space_group_name_H-M   'P 1'
#
loop_
_entity.id
_entity.type
_entity.pdbx_description
1 polymer ?
#
loop_
_entity_poly.entity_id
_entity_poly.type
_entity_poly.pdbx_seq_one_letter_code
_entity_poly.pdbx_strand_id
1 'polypeptide(L)'
;MTAVCPSARSTASGQFLSLLGMRSATVLDDTRRPFGGTLRWSRNDDRVHDGVDLVIGRDGFAVREIPIDSQTPLELHRSLRSYVSTKQLGAHLLKCPFVQLTVQKYLMDTPSVVRLLAHHSECTPEDISYAGRKDKHADTTQHLTMPREAFLRLFRKHRHLRLPFRVGDPLGVEKPLKLSDLSGNYFRLVFA
;
A
#
# COMPACT_ATOMS: atom_id res chain seq x y z
N MET A 1 -38.32 -10.29 -20.58
CA MET A 1 -37.83 -10.28 -19.18
C MET A 1 -36.33 -10.52 -19.23
N THR A 2 -35.56 -9.48 -18.93
CA THR A 2 -34.10 -9.43 -19.02
C THR A 2 -33.47 -10.21 -17.87
N ALA A 3 -32.63 -11.19 -18.19
CA ALA A 3 -31.82 -11.92 -17.22
C ALA A 3 -30.64 -11.05 -16.77
N VAL A 4 -30.51 -10.85 -15.46
CA VAL A 4 -29.40 -10.13 -14.82
C VAL A 4 -28.27 -11.12 -14.55
N CYS A 5 -27.11 -10.90 -15.16
CA CYS A 5 -25.87 -11.61 -14.83
C CYS A 5 -25.42 -11.27 -13.39
N PRO A 6 -25.01 -12.25 -12.56
CA PRO A 6 -24.39 -11.95 -11.29
C PRO A 6 -22.99 -11.35 -11.50
N SER A 7 -22.77 -10.17 -10.93
CA SER A 7 -21.50 -9.47 -10.88
C SER A 7 -20.41 -10.30 -10.19
N ALA A 8 -19.27 -10.51 -10.84
CA ALA A 8 -18.06 -11.04 -10.24
C ALA A 8 -17.54 -10.08 -9.15
N ARG A 9 -17.90 -10.35 -7.89
CA ARG A 9 -17.37 -9.64 -6.71
C ARG A 9 -16.11 -10.34 -6.21
N SER A 10 -15.09 -9.52 -6.00
CA SER A 10 -13.79 -9.75 -5.32
C SER A 10 -13.55 -11.13 -4.69
N THR A 11 -12.88 -12.01 -5.42
CA THR A 11 -12.36 -13.31 -4.96
C THR A 11 -11.00 -13.22 -4.25
N ALA A 12 -10.37 -12.04 -4.23
CA ALA A 12 -8.99 -11.89 -3.73
C ALA A 12 -8.87 -11.95 -2.19
N SER A 13 -9.93 -11.62 -1.45
CA SER A 13 -9.91 -11.64 0.03
C SER A 13 -10.05 -13.04 0.63
N GLY A 14 -10.78 -13.95 -0.04
CA GLY A 14 -11.00 -15.31 0.46
C GLY A 14 -9.74 -16.18 0.48
N GLN A 15 -8.82 -16.00 -0.47
CA GLN A 15 -7.59 -16.79 -0.58
C GLN A 15 -6.55 -16.45 0.51
N PHE A 16 -6.52 -15.20 0.98
CA PHE A 16 -5.63 -14.76 2.05
C PHE A 16 -6.02 -15.37 3.40
N LEU A 17 -7.32 -15.48 3.68
CA LEU A 17 -7.83 -16.11 4.90
C LEU A 17 -7.57 -17.61 4.91
N SER A 18 -7.68 -18.30 3.76
CA SER A 18 -7.34 -19.73 3.68
C SER A 18 -5.86 -20.02 3.90
N LEU A 19 -4.96 -19.11 3.48
CA LEU A 19 -3.51 -19.23 3.71
C LEU A 19 -3.12 -19.10 5.19
N LEU A 20 -3.95 -18.41 5.99
CA LEU A 20 -3.79 -18.27 7.44
C LEU A 20 -4.44 -19.42 8.23
N GLY A 21 -4.91 -20.49 7.56
CA GLY A 21 -5.64 -21.59 8.20
C GLY A 21 -7.07 -21.25 8.65
N MET A 22 -7.57 -20.06 8.32
CA MET A 22 -8.91 -19.62 8.68
C MET A 22 -9.94 -20.17 7.69
N ARG A 23 -10.65 -21.24 8.09
CA ARG A 23 -11.75 -21.83 7.34
C ARG A 23 -13.08 -21.21 7.76
N SER A 24 -13.43 -20.05 7.21
CA SER A 24 -14.81 -19.54 7.31
C SER A 24 -15.12 -18.52 6.21
N ALA A 25 -16.38 -18.57 5.75
CA ALA A 25 -17.01 -17.58 4.89
C ALA A 25 -17.14 -16.24 5.65
N THR A 26 -16.02 -15.52 5.76
CA THR A 26 -16.00 -14.19 6.35
C THR A 26 -16.58 -13.24 5.30
N VAL A 27 -17.88 -12.94 5.40
CA VAL A 27 -18.52 -11.92 4.57
C VAL A 27 -18.02 -10.57 5.07
N LEU A 28 -17.21 -9.91 4.25
CA LEU A 28 -16.68 -8.58 4.51
C LEU A 28 -17.81 -7.55 4.34
N ASP A 29 -18.26 -6.95 5.44
CA ASP A 29 -19.10 -5.75 5.38
C ASP A 29 -18.21 -4.50 5.35
N ASP A 30 -18.02 -3.95 4.16
CA ASP A 30 -17.17 -2.78 3.91
C ASP A 30 -17.77 -1.46 4.45
N THR A 31 -18.99 -1.46 4.97
CA THR A 31 -19.71 -0.21 5.28
C THR A 31 -19.52 0.30 6.70
N ARG A 32 -19.04 -0.54 7.63
CA ARG A 32 -18.85 -0.20 9.05
C ARG A 32 -17.65 -0.97 9.61
N ARG A 33 -16.52 -0.31 9.88
CA ARG A 33 -15.40 -0.94 10.61
C ARG A 33 -15.79 -1.26 12.08
N PRO A 34 -15.14 -2.22 12.76
CA PRO A 34 -13.93 -2.96 12.38
C PRO A 34 -14.22 -4.40 11.94
N PHE A 35 -13.22 -5.00 11.29
CA PHE A 35 -13.15 -6.43 11.00
C PHE A 35 -13.62 -7.21 12.22
N GLY A 36 -14.79 -7.84 12.11
CA GLY A 36 -15.37 -8.69 13.14
C GLY A 36 -15.60 -10.06 12.52
N GLY A 37 -15.06 -11.08 13.15
CA GLY A 37 -15.22 -12.46 12.74
C GLY A 37 -14.67 -13.37 13.83
N THR A 38 -15.26 -14.56 13.95
CA THR A 38 -14.79 -15.56 14.90
C THR A 38 -13.51 -16.20 14.34
N LEU A 39 -12.37 -15.94 14.98
CA LEU A 39 -11.16 -16.69 14.67
C LEU A 39 -11.35 -18.13 15.15
N ARG A 40 -11.31 -19.06 14.20
CA ARG A 40 -11.05 -20.47 14.51
C ARG A 40 -9.59 -20.73 14.20
N TRP A 41 -8.79 -20.92 15.24
CA TRP A 41 -7.43 -21.44 15.11
C TRP A 41 -7.36 -22.87 15.65
N SER A 42 -6.44 -23.64 15.10
CA SER A 42 -6.06 -24.95 15.63
C SER A 42 -4.54 -24.98 15.72
N ARG A 43 -3.99 -25.25 16.90
CA ARG A 43 -2.60 -25.71 16.99
C ARG A 43 -2.57 -27.18 16.57
N ASN A 44 -1.40 -27.71 16.24
CA ASN A 44 -1.18 -29.11 15.80
C ASN A 44 -1.58 -30.19 16.87
N ASP A 45 -2.45 -29.87 17.82
CA ASP A 45 -2.94 -30.71 18.91
C ASP A 45 -4.48 -30.88 18.88
N ASP A 46 -5.11 -30.67 17.72
CA ASP A 46 -6.56 -30.84 17.46
C ASP A 46 -7.51 -30.01 18.36
N ARG A 47 -6.98 -29.04 19.12
CA ARG A 47 -7.80 -28.14 19.93
C ARG A 47 -8.32 -26.99 19.08
N VAL A 48 -9.62 -27.01 18.83
CA VAL A 48 -10.36 -25.89 18.24
C VAL A 48 -10.72 -24.92 19.37
N HIS A 49 -10.20 -23.69 19.29
CA HIS A 49 -10.64 -22.63 20.19
C HIS A 49 -11.70 -21.79 19.46
N ASP A 50 -12.91 -21.76 20.01
CA ASP A 50 -14.03 -20.94 19.53
C ASP A 50 -14.13 -19.65 20.37
N GLY A 51 -14.43 -18.53 19.72
CA GLY A 51 -15.00 -17.36 20.39
C GLY A 51 -14.03 -16.27 20.87
N VAL A 52 -13.06 -15.86 20.04
CA VAL A 52 -12.44 -14.53 20.22
C VAL A 52 -12.98 -13.60 19.15
N ASP A 53 -13.72 -12.57 19.55
CA ASP A 53 -14.04 -11.44 18.70
C ASP A 53 -12.72 -10.73 18.38
N LEU A 54 -12.15 -10.98 17.20
CA LEU A 54 -10.95 -10.27 16.77
C LEU A 54 -11.34 -8.88 16.33
N VAL A 55 -11.30 -7.92 17.24
CA VAL A 55 -11.36 -6.52 16.84
C VAL A 55 -9.95 -6.07 16.45
N ILE A 56 -9.71 -5.99 15.15
CA ILE A 56 -8.54 -5.28 14.65
C ILE A 56 -8.81 -3.78 14.84
N GLY A 57 -8.17 -3.22 15.87
CA GLY A 57 -8.22 -1.79 16.15
C GLY A 57 -7.72 -0.95 14.96
N ARG A 58 -7.95 0.37 15.04
CA ARG A 58 -7.54 1.33 14.00
C ARG A 58 -6.06 1.19 13.60
N ASP A 59 -5.22 0.86 14.57
CA ASP A 59 -3.75 0.69 14.45
C ASP A 59 -3.34 -0.79 14.28
N GLY A 60 -4.32 -1.68 14.19
CA GLY A 60 -4.12 -3.13 14.25
C GLY A 60 -3.90 -3.81 12.91
N PHE A 61 -4.03 -3.13 11.78
CA PHE A 61 -3.75 -3.72 10.46
C PHE A 61 -2.77 -2.86 9.67
N ALA A 62 -1.52 -3.29 9.68
CA ALA A 62 -0.46 -2.68 8.90
C ALA A 62 0.09 -3.65 7.85
N VAL A 63 0.31 -3.14 6.64
CA VAL A 63 0.91 -3.87 5.53
C VAL A 63 2.14 -3.11 5.06
N ARG A 64 3.28 -3.78 4.94
CA ARG A 64 4.52 -3.22 4.42
C ARG A 64 4.96 -4.05 3.23
N GLU A 65 5.15 -3.43 2.08
CA GLU A 65 5.70 -4.11 0.92
C GLU A 65 7.13 -4.58 1.19
N ILE A 66 7.50 -5.75 0.67
CA ILE A 66 8.87 -6.24 0.64
C ILE A 66 9.32 -6.17 -0.83
N PRO A 67 10.26 -5.28 -1.19
CA PRO A 67 10.77 -5.14 -2.55
C PRO A 67 11.43 -6.43 -3.04
N ILE A 68 11.53 -6.60 -4.36
CA ILE A 68 12.13 -7.81 -4.95
C ILE A 68 13.61 -7.99 -4.57
N ASP A 69 14.35 -6.88 -4.47
CA ASP A 69 15.79 -6.86 -4.15
C ASP A 69 16.06 -6.67 -2.65
N SER A 70 15.04 -6.84 -1.79
CA SER A 70 15.16 -6.65 -0.35
C SER A 70 14.53 -7.81 0.41
N GLN A 71 15.10 -8.11 1.58
CA GLN A 71 14.51 -9.02 2.56
C GLN A 71 13.78 -8.27 3.69
N THR A 72 13.88 -6.93 3.71
CA THR A 72 13.29 -6.11 4.77
C THR A 72 11.99 -5.45 4.30
N PRO A 73 10.96 -5.40 5.17
CA PRO A 73 9.76 -4.63 4.89
C PRO A 73 10.09 -3.15 4.76
N LEU A 74 9.40 -2.46 3.84
CA LEU A 74 9.57 -1.02 3.65
C LEU A 74 9.10 -0.22 4.86
N GLU A 75 9.90 0.76 5.23
CA GLU A 75 9.54 1.81 6.15
C GLU A 75 9.85 3.17 5.53
N LEU A 76 9.03 4.18 5.86
CA LEU A 76 9.27 5.55 5.42
C LEU A 76 10.24 6.23 6.39
N HIS A 77 11.51 6.33 6.01
CA HIS A 77 12.57 6.84 6.87
C HIS A 77 12.61 8.36 6.89
N ARG A 78 12.49 8.99 5.72
CA ARG A 78 12.62 10.44 5.57
C ARG A 78 11.50 11.01 4.71
N SER A 79 10.62 11.78 5.34
CA SER A 79 9.56 12.49 4.63
C SER A 79 10.11 13.47 3.60
N LEU A 80 9.45 13.55 2.45
CA LEU A 80 9.77 14.50 1.38
C LEU A 80 9.86 15.94 1.87
N ARG A 81 9.03 16.32 2.85
CA ARG A 81 9.01 17.67 3.48
C ARG A 81 10.33 18.07 4.15
N SER A 82 11.18 17.12 4.49
CA SER A 82 12.49 17.36 5.11
C SER A 82 13.59 17.68 4.09
N TYR A 83 13.31 17.61 2.80
CA TYR A 83 14.23 17.98 1.74
C TYR A 83 13.99 19.44 1.36
N VAL A 84 14.96 20.30 1.66
CA VAL A 84 14.86 21.75 1.45
C VAL A 84 15.36 22.14 0.06
N SER A 85 16.30 21.39 -0.50
CA SER A 85 16.87 21.67 -1.83
C SER A 85 17.13 20.40 -2.63
N THR A 86 17.23 20.54 -3.96
CA THR A 86 17.54 19.44 -4.87
C THR A 86 18.92 18.84 -4.64
N LYS A 87 19.87 19.57 -4.04
CA LYS A 87 21.19 19.03 -3.66
C LYS A 87 21.08 17.85 -2.69
N GLN A 88 20.05 17.82 -1.85
CA GLN A 88 19.81 16.76 -0.87
C GLN A 88 19.19 15.50 -1.47
N LEU A 89 18.71 15.56 -2.73
CA LEU A 89 18.13 14.42 -3.43
C LEU A 89 19.19 13.43 -3.95
N GLY A 90 20.45 13.86 -3.97
CA GLY A 90 21.56 13.08 -4.49
C GLY A 90 21.72 13.18 -6.01
N ALA A 91 22.96 13.19 -6.48
CA ALA A 91 23.27 13.34 -7.91
C ALA A 91 22.78 12.16 -8.76
N HIS A 92 22.67 10.96 -8.18
CA HIS A 92 22.19 9.78 -8.89
C HIS A 92 20.73 9.93 -9.34
N LEU A 93 19.86 10.47 -8.48
CA LEU A 93 18.47 10.75 -8.82
C LEU A 93 18.35 11.64 -10.06
N LEU A 94 19.22 12.64 -10.17
CA LEU A 94 19.21 13.58 -11.29
C LEU A 94 19.73 12.96 -12.60
N LYS A 95 20.34 11.76 -12.57
CA LYS A 95 20.82 11.05 -13.75
C LYS A 95 19.82 10.01 -14.26
N CYS A 96 18.97 9.47 -13.39
CA CYS A 96 17.99 8.46 -13.77
C CYS A 96 16.75 9.07 -14.44
N PRO A 97 16.05 8.32 -15.32
CA PRO A 97 14.80 8.77 -15.96
C PRO A 97 13.61 8.76 -15.01
N PHE A 98 13.61 7.91 -13.98
CA PHE A 98 12.53 7.77 -13.03
C PHE A 98 12.97 7.98 -11.59
N VAL A 99 11.99 8.26 -10.72
CA VAL A 99 12.18 8.38 -9.27
C VAL A 99 11.21 7.44 -8.58
N GLN A 100 11.78 6.53 -7.78
CA GLN A 100 11.05 5.73 -6.82
C GLN A 100 10.80 6.54 -5.55
N LEU A 101 9.62 6.38 -4.98
CA LEU A 101 9.19 7.02 -3.74
C LEU A 101 8.59 5.98 -2.81
N THR A 102 8.89 6.10 -1.53
CA THR A 102 8.16 5.37 -0.48
C THR A 102 6.91 6.16 -0.13
N VAL A 103 5.76 5.49 -0.18
CA VAL A 103 4.47 6.06 0.21
C VAL A 103 3.87 5.27 1.35
N GLN A 104 3.50 5.98 2.41
CA GLN A 104 2.70 5.48 3.52
C GLN A 104 1.31 6.12 3.49
N LYS A 105 0.24 5.30 3.42
CA LYS A 105 -1.15 5.75 3.33
C LYS A 105 -2.04 5.03 4.35
N TYR A 106 -3.11 5.71 4.77
CA TYR A 106 -4.17 5.14 5.60
C TYR A 106 -5.53 5.67 5.13
N LEU A 107 -6.57 4.82 5.14
CA LEU A 107 -7.94 5.15 4.67
C LEU A 107 -8.01 5.64 3.22
N MET A 108 -7.02 5.27 2.40
CA MET A 108 -6.96 5.66 1.00
C MET A 108 -6.51 4.48 0.13
N ASP A 109 -7.15 4.30 -1.03
CA ASP A 109 -6.72 3.31 -2.02
C ASP A 109 -5.51 3.82 -2.82
N THR A 110 -4.72 2.88 -3.36
CA THR A 110 -3.51 3.20 -4.15
C THR A 110 -3.84 4.08 -5.38
N PRO A 111 -4.90 3.82 -6.19
CA PRO A 111 -5.25 4.70 -7.31
C PRO A 111 -5.54 6.15 -6.93
N SER A 112 -6.11 6.40 -5.75
CA SER A 112 -6.38 7.76 -5.26
C SER A 112 -5.10 8.47 -4.84
N VAL A 113 -4.10 7.77 -4.30
CA VAL A 113 -2.74 8.32 -4.08
C VAL A 113 -2.17 8.76 -5.42
N VAL A 114 -2.21 7.86 -6.40
CA VAL A 114 -1.64 8.09 -7.73
C VAL A 114 -2.28 9.30 -8.41
N ARG A 115 -3.60 9.43 -8.38
CA ARG A 115 -4.30 10.60 -8.94
C ARG A 115 -3.89 11.91 -8.28
N LEU A 116 -3.73 11.93 -6.95
CA LEU A 116 -3.29 13.12 -6.22
C LEU A 116 -1.83 13.47 -6.53
N LEU A 117 -0.95 12.47 -6.60
CA LEU A 117 0.44 12.68 -7.00
C LEU A 117 0.50 13.22 -8.43
N ALA A 118 -0.18 12.57 -9.39
CA ALA A 118 -0.22 12.96 -10.80
C ALA A 118 -0.72 14.40 -10.98
N HIS A 119 -1.80 14.78 -10.31
CA HIS A 119 -2.31 16.15 -10.29
C HIS A 119 -1.26 17.13 -9.78
N HIS A 120 -0.61 16.82 -8.65
CA HIS A 120 0.47 17.62 -8.10
C HIS A 120 1.83 17.40 -8.78
N SER A 121 1.95 16.59 -9.80
CA SER A 121 3.19 16.50 -10.58
C SER A 121 2.99 16.94 -12.02
N GLU A 122 1.78 17.35 -12.38
CA GLU A 122 1.40 17.74 -13.74
C GLU A 122 1.83 16.63 -14.72
N CYS A 123 1.45 15.39 -14.40
CA CYS A 123 1.58 14.23 -15.26
C CYS A 123 0.27 13.43 -15.24
N THR A 124 0.15 12.37 -16.04
CA THR A 124 -1.04 11.53 -16.01
C THR A 124 -0.89 10.43 -14.96
N PRO A 125 -1.99 9.86 -14.42
CA PRO A 125 -1.94 8.73 -13.51
C PRO A 125 -1.17 7.52 -14.08
N GLU A 126 -1.21 7.32 -15.40
CA GLU A 126 -0.57 6.21 -16.11
C GLU A 126 0.96 6.33 -16.10
N ASP A 127 1.49 7.53 -15.93
CA ASP A 127 2.93 7.77 -15.77
C ASP A 127 3.47 7.24 -14.42
N ILE A 128 2.59 6.98 -13.44
CA ILE A 128 2.97 6.55 -12.10
C ILE A 128 2.67 5.06 -11.92
N SER A 129 3.72 4.28 -11.67
CA SER A 129 3.64 2.83 -11.56
C SER A 129 3.83 2.34 -10.11
N TYR A 130 3.28 1.16 -9.81
CA TYR A 130 3.43 0.45 -8.54
C TYR A 130 3.43 -1.06 -8.76
N ALA A 131 4.03 -1.78 -7.81
CA ALA A 131 4.08 -3.24 -7.83
C ALA A 131 2.74 -3.92 -7.50
N GLY A 132 1.89 -3.28 -6.68
CA GLY A 132 0.56 -3.79 -6.40
C GLY A 132 -0.34 -2.80 -5.66
N ARG A 133 -1.66 -3.00 -5.77
CA ARG A 133 -2.64 -2.26 -4.98
C ARG A 133 -2.57 -2.71 -3.51
N LYS A 134 -2.77 -1.77 -2.59
CA LYS A 134 -2.80 -2.05 -1.15
C LYS A 134 -4.15 -1.66 -0.57
N ASP A 135 -4.61 -2.42 0.40
CA ASP A 135 -5.90 -2.24 1.06
C ASP A 135 -6.09 -0.78 1.53
N LYS A 136 -7.29 -0.22 1.30
CA LYS A 136 -7.68 1.11 1.77
C LYS A 136 -7.75 1.14 3.30
N HIS A 137 -8.12 0.02 3.91
CA HIS A 137 -8.41 -0.07 5.32
C HIS A 137 -7.19 -0.44 6.18
N ALA A 138 -6.03 -0.71 5.60
CA ALA A 138 -4.78 -0.87 6.32
C ALA A 138 -3.96 0.43 6.39
N ASP A 139 -3.06 0.54 7.37
CA ASP A 139 -1.90 1.42 7.26
C ASP A 139 -0.88 0.73 6.35
N THR A 140 -0.63 1.28 5.16
CA THR A 140 0.16 0.59 4.14
C THR A 140 1.36 1.40 3.70
N THR A 141 2.52 0.76 3.62
CA THR A 141 3.73 1.31 3.00
C THR A 141 4.07 0.53 1.73
N GLN A 142 4.30 1.25 0.64
CA GLN A 142 4.64 0.67 -0.67
C GLN A 142 5.55 1.60 -1.46
N HIS A 143 6.23 1.07 -2.48
CA HIS A 143 6.87 1.92 -3.47
C HIS A 143 5.89 2.37 -4.57
N LEU A 144 6.17 3.55 -5.10
CA LEU A 144 5.68 4.04 -6.39
C LEU A 144 6.88 4.51 -7.21
N THR A 145 6.73 4.53 -8.53
CA THR A 145 7.71 5.14 -9.43
C THR A 145 7.02 6.16 -10.32
N MET A 146 7.67 7.28 -10.59
CA MET A 146 7.17 8.30 -11.51
C MET A 146 8.31 8.91 -12.34
N PRO A 147 8.03 9.59 -13.46
CA PRO A 147 9.06 10.24 -14.26
C PRO A 147 9.80 11.31 -13.45
N ARG A 148 11.12 11.40 -13.62
CA ARG A 148 11.95 12.37 -12.87
C ARG A 148 11.43 13.80 -13.01
N GLU A 149 11.06 14.22 -14.21
CA GLU A 149 10.57 15.57 -14.44
C GLU A 149 9.26 15.85 -13.69
N ALA A 150 8.37 14.86 -13.60
CA ALA A 150 7.14 14.95 -12.83
C ALA A 150 7.43 15.05 -11.32
N PHE A 151 8.36 14.21 -10.83
CA PHE A 151 8.84 14.31 -9.45
C PHE A 151 9.46 15.68 -9.15
N LEU A 152 10.27 16.25 -10.04
CA LEU A 152 10.88 17.57 -9.82
C LEU A 152 9.82 18.69 -9.77
N ARG A 153 8.73 18.60 -10.55
CA ARG A 153 7.59 19.51 -10.44
C ARG A 153 6.87 19.37 -9.10
N LEU A 154 6.61 18.14 -8.65
CA LEU A 154 6.07 17.87 -7.31
C LEU A 154 6.99 18.45 -6.22
N PHE A 155 8.30 18.22 -6.33
CA PHE A 155 9.31 18.67 -5.39
C PHE A 155 9.35 20.19 -5.27
N ARG A 156 9.13 20.95 -6.33
CA ARG A 156 9.10 22.43 -6.23
C ARG A 156 8.00 22.96 -5.31
N LYS A 157 6.89 22.20 -5.15
CA LYS A 157 5.73 22.61 -4.34
C LYS A 157 5.50 21.78 -3.08
N HIS A 158 6.27 20.70 -2.87
CA HIS A 158 5.98 19.67 -1.85
C HIS A 158 5.81 20.22 -0.42
N ARG A 159 6.51 21.30 -0.05
CA ARG A 159 6.42 21.90 1.30
C ARG A 159 5.05 22.53 1.58
N HIS A 160 4.36 22.95 0.52
CA HIS A 160 3.04 23.60 0.61
C HIS A 160 1.88 22.61 0.41
N LEU A 161 2.15 21.40 -0.09
CA LEU A 161 1.11 20.41 -0.37
C LEU A 161 0.59 19.72 0.90
N ARG A 162 -0.71 19.81 1.15
CA ARG A 162 -1.38 19.04 2.21
C ARG A 162 -1.87 17.70 1.63
N LEU A 163 -0.97 16.72 1.56
CA LEU A 163 -1.31 15.36 1.13
C LEU A 163 -1.91 14.57 2.31
N PRO A 164 -2.99 13.79 2.11
CA PRO A 164 -3.59 12.94 3.14
C PRO A 164 -2.79 11.64 3.41
N PHE A 165 -1.58 11.54 2.86
CA PHE A 165 -0.65 10.43 2.97
C PHE A 165 0.78 10.98 3.08
N ARG A 166 1.71 10.14 3.51
CA ARG A 166 3.13 10.51 3.61
C ARG A 166 3.88 9.95 2.41
N VAL A 167 4.80 10.74 1.89
CA VAL A 167 5.70 10.38 0.79
C VAL A 167 7.11 10.82 1.15
N GLY A 168 8.12 10.08 0.69
CA GLY A 168 9.51 10.38 0.96
C GLY A 168 10.46 9.35 0.36
N ASP A 169 11.68 9.32 0.89
CA ASP A 169 12.78 8.46 0.45
C ASP A 169 12.96 8.41 -1.09
N PRO A 170 13.10 9.57 -1.76
CA PRO A 170 13.28 9.62 -3.20
C PRO A 170 14.59 8.94 -3.63
N LEU A 171 14.49 8.02 -4.59
CA LEU A 171 15.60 7.28 -5.16
C LEU A 171 15.52 7.29 -6.69
N GLY A 172 16.63 7.61 -7.37
CA GLY A 172 16.71 7.47 -8.83
C GLY A 172 16.72 6.02 -9.27
N VAL A 173 15.92 5.67 -10.28
CA VAL A 173 15.86 4.32 -10.84
C VAL A 173 15.79 4.35 -12.37
N GLU A 174 16.41 3.37 -13.02
CA GLU A 174 16.48 3.29 -14.49
C GLU A 174 15.19 2.82 -15.14
N LYS A 175 14.36 2.06 -14.42
CA LYS A 175 13.11 1.48 -14.91
C LYS A 175 11.97 1.77 -13.94
N PRO A 176 10.75 2.00 -14.43
CA PRO A 176 9.59 2.11 -13.56
C PRO A 176 9.24 0.73 -12.98
N LEU A 177 8.62 0.71 -11.80
CA LEU A 177 8.02 -0.51 -11.27
C LEU A 177 6.97 -1.07 -12.25
N LYS A 178 6.90 -2.40 -12.31
CA LYS A 178 5.84 -3.15 -12.98
C LYS A 178 4.97 -3.84 -11.94
N LEU A 179 3.77 -4.22 -12.35
CA LEU A 179 2.94 -5.08 -11.52
C LEU A 179 3.71 -6.35 -11.15
N SER A 180 3.63 -6.72 -9.88
CA SER A 180 4.35 -7.84 -9.26
C SER A 180 5.86 -7.64 -9.04
N ASP A 181 6.41 -6.43 -9.16
CA ASP A 181 7.79 -6.09 -8.75
C ASP A 181 7.93 -5.98 -7.21
N LEU A 182 7.49 -7.01 -6.48
CA LEU A 182 7.63 -7.18 -5.04
C LEU A 182 7.91 -8.65 -4.73
N SER A 183 8.70 -8.92 -3.70
CA SER A 183 8.91 -10.29 -3.21
C SER A 183 7.75 -10.76 -2.32
N GLY A 184 7.06 -9.82 -1.66
CA GLY A 184 5.92 -10.13 -0.81
C GLY A 184 5.43 -8.94 0.00
N ASN A 185 4.63 -9.22 1.01
CA ASN A 185 4.15 -8.23 1.96
C ASN A 185 4.34 -8.75 3.38
N TYR A 186 4.81 -7.89 4.27
CA TYR A 186 4.82 -8.11 5.69
C TYR A 186 3.51 -7.58 6.29
N PHE A 187 2.87 -8.41 7.09
CA PHE A 187 1.61 -8.09 7.75
C PHE A 187 1.83 -8.00 9.25
N ARG A 188 1.40 -6.90 9.85
CA ARG A 188 1.29 -6.76 11.30
C ARG A 188 -0.19 -6.67 11.65
N LEU A 189 -0.64 -7.68 12.39
CA LEU A 189 -1.98 -7.78 12.93
C LEU A 189 -1.91 -7.62 14.45
N VAL A 190 -2.63 -6.64 15.00
CA VAL A 190 -2.80 -6.47 16.43
C VAL A 190 -4.28 -6.67 16.74
N PHE A 191 -4.54 -7.60 17.63
CA PHE A 191 -5.87 -7.94 18.13
C PHE A 191 -6.04 -7.33 19.52
N ALA A 192 -7.17 -6.66 19.73
CA ALA A 192 -7.54 -6.10 21.03
C ALA A 192 -8.31 -7.12 21.87
#